data_AF-A0A7C1WIZ4-F1
#
_entry.id   AF-A0A7C1WIZ4-F1
#
_cell.length_a   1.000
_cell.length_b   1.000
_cell.length_c   1.000
_cell.angle_alpha   90.00
_cell.angle_beta   90.00
_cell.angle_gamma   90.00
#
_symmetry.space_group_name_H-M   'P 1'
#
loop_
_entity.id
_entity.type
_entity.pdbx_description
1 polymer ?
#
loop_
_entity_poly.entity_id
_entity_poly.type
_entity_poly.pdbx_seq_one_letter_code
_entity_poly.pdbx_strand_id
1 'polypeptide(L)'
;MKIPFPRPLPLLLLAAAAASCSRGSRHTTVLPSNVYREAEPNDTVLSANDFGVLLPGDHFFIDGWTTDSGTDPFDGFEFVAGEPIHVDFQLHHADPTTDFDVCLFDPLLNQTIACFATGNLPETGGVDVTGGGLEFQLVVESFLGSGAYSLEIDVVPLGVAYRNREEDAPSLRASGETELLGAGRVSDLAEYAMDPGPSKVILHESDAATGAVQETLTPLAD
;
A
#
# COMPACT_ATOMS: atom_id res chain seq x y z
N MET A 1 19.43 56.21 47.73
CA MET A 1 20.79 56.47 47.22
C MET A 1 21.17 55.31 46.31
N LYS A 2 21.35 55.60 45.02
CA LYS A 2 21.69 54.66 43.94
C LYS A 2 23.13 54.98 43.51
N ILE A 3 24.01 53.99 43.44
CA ILE A 3 25.21 54.03 42.59
C ILE A 3 25.27 52.68 41.86
N PRO A 4 25.17 52.65 40.51
CA PRO A 4 25.24 51.43 39.72
C PRO A 4 26.69 51.08 39.41
N PHE A 5 27.03 49.79 39.47
CA PHE A 5 28.29 49.28 38.91
C PHE A 5 28.02 48.65 37.54
N PRO A 6 28.80 48.98 36.50
CA PRO A 6 28.71 48.34 35.20
C PRO A 6 29.47 47.01 35.25
N ARG A 7 28.96 45.99 34.57
CA ARG A 7 29.74 44.79 34.26
C ARG A 7 29.76 44.54 32.75
N PRO A 8 30.91 44.06 32.24
CA PRO A 8 31.31 44.15 30.85
C PRO A 8 30.58 43.13 29.96
N LEU A 9 30.34 43.54 28.71
CA LEU A 9 29.93 42.66 27.62
C LEU A 9 30.98 41.56 27.37
N PRO A 10 30.59 40.28 27.31
CA PRO A 10 31.39 39.28 26.65
C PRO A 10 31.13 39.33 25.14
N LEU A 11 32.18 39.68 24.41
CA LEU A 11 32.29 39.58 22.96
C LEU A 11 32.25 38.09 22.58
N LEU A 12 31.10 37.59 22.13
CA LEU A 12 30.98 36.21 21.67
C LEU A 12 31.48 36.14 20.21
N LEU A 13 32.60 35.47 20.01
CA LEU A 13 33.20 35.19 18.70
C LEU A 13 32.22 34.42 17.80
N LEU A 14 31.91 35.01 16.65
CA LEU A 14 31.35 34.31 15.50
C LEU A 14 32.43 33.37 14.92
N ALA A 15 32.34 32.08 15.26
CA ALA A 15 33.07 31.03 14.55
C ALA A 15 32.19 30.55 13.39
N ALA A 16 32.51 31.02 12.18
CA ALA A 16 31.94 30.51 10.95
C ALA A 16 32.48 29.09 10.70
N ALA A 17 31.75 28.08 11.17
CA ALA A 17 31.98 26.70 10.76
C ALA A 17 31.48 26.56 9.31
N ALA A 18 32.43 26.49 8.37
CA ALA A 18 32.13 26.11 6.99
C ALA A 18 31.51 24.70 7.02
N ALA A 19 30.21 24.63 6.71
CA ALA A 19 29.50 23.40 6.48
C ALA A 19 30.10 22.72 5.24
N SER A 20 31.05 21.79 5.47
CA SER A 20 31.50 20.86 4.46
C SER A 20 30.35 19.90 4.18
N CYS A 21 29.56 20.23 3.15
CA CYS A 21 28.60 19.30 2.56
C CYS A 21 29.39 18.16 1.91
N SER A 22 29.84 17.21 2.73
CA SER A 22 30.22 15.90 2.25
C SER A 22 28.94 15.26 1.70
N ARG A 23 28.81 15.26 0.37
CA ARG A 23 27.97 14.28 -0.34
C ARG A 23 28.55 12.91 -0.02
N GLY A 24 28.23 12.41 1.16
CA GLY A 24 28.42 11.00 1.48
C GLY A 24 27.54 10.24 0.51
N SER A 25 28.16 9.55 -0.44
CA SER A 25 27.52 8.39 -1.05
C SER A 25 27.12 7.49 0.10
N ARG A 26 25.84 7.52 0.47
CA ARG A 26 25.27 6.51 1.34
C ARG A 26 25.44 5.22 0.56
N HIS A 27 26.44 4.45 0.95
CA HIS A 27 26.52 3.06 0.57
C HIS A 27 25.36 2.43 1.31
N THR A 28 24.20 2.35 0.65
CA THR A 28 23.07 1.58 1.17
C THR A 28 23.58 0.15 1.19
N THR A 29 23.96 -0.33 2.37
CA THR A 29 24.14 -1.76 2.58
C THR A 29 22.77 -2.35 2.31
N VAL A 30 22.60 -2.93 1.13
CA VAL A 30 21.45 -3.76 0.80
C VAL A 30 21.50 -4.91 1.80
N LEU A 31 20.68 -4.82 2.85
CA LEU A 31 20.42 -5.96 3.71
C LEU A 31 19.89 -7.08 2.81
N PRO A 32 20.20 -8.36 3.07
CA PRO A 32 19.54 -9.43 2.34
C PRO A 32 18.03 -9.17 2.44
N SER A 33 17.36 -9.06 1.30
CA SER A 33 15.91 -8.90 1.28
C SER A 33 15.32 -10.05 2.08
N ASN A 34 14.44 -9.74 3.03
CA ASN A 34 13.72 -10.77 3.74
C ASN A 34 12.78 -11.41 2.72
N VAL A 35 12.99 -12.70 2.43
CA VAL A 35 12.11 -13.47 1.56
C VAL A 35 11.32 -14.41 2.46
N TYR A 36 10.02 -14.18 2.52
CA TYR A 36 9.06 -15.09 3.11
C TYR A 36 8.63 -16.10 2.04
N ARG A 37 8.43 -17.34 2.47
CA ARG A 37 7.85 -18.38 1.62
C ARG A 37 6.49 -18.74 2.19
N GLU A 38 5.51 -18.90 1.32
CA GLU A 38 4.20 -19.39 1.71
C GLU A 38 4.30 -20.73 2.47
N ALA A 39 3.27 -21.00 3.27
CA ALA A 39 3.13 -22.21 4.05
C ALA A 39 1.68 -22.71 4.00
N GLU A 40 1.47 -23.82 3.29
CA GLU A 40 0.15 -24.41 3.11
C GLU A 40 -0.36 -25.18 4.36
N PRO A 41 -1.68 -25.18 4.63
CA PRO A 41 -2.75 -24.56 3.84
C PRO A 41 -2.91 -23.06 4.10
N ASN A 42 -3.14 -22.25 3.06
CA ASN A 42 -3.50 -20.83 3.16
C ASN A 42 -4.67 -20.40 2.25
N ASP A 43 -5.45 -21.37 1.78
CA ASP A 43 -6.64 -21.23 0.93
C ASP A 43 -7.91 -20.72 1.63
N THR A 44 -7.81 -20.11 2.81
CA THR A 44 -8.99 -19.58 3.51
C THR A 44 -8.61 -18.38 4.36
N VAL A 45 -9.60 -17.52 4.62
CA VAL A 45 -9.46 -16.38 5.54
C VAL A 45 -9.03 -16.78 6.95
N LEU A 46 -9.25 -18.04 7.36
CA LEU A 46 -8.88 -18.56 8.68
C LEU A 46 -7.52 -19.28 8.69
N SER A 47 -6.90 -19.46 7.53
CA SER A 47 -5.64 -20.17 7.35
C SER A 47 -4.57 -19.31 6.67
N ALA A 48 -4.82 -18.02 6.48
CA ALA A 48 -3.83 -17.08 5.97
C ALA A 48 -2.51 -17.19 6.76
N ASN A 49 -1.38 -17.07 6.07
CA ASN A 49 -0.08 -17.03 6.73
C ASN A 49 0.11 -15.70 7.46
N ASP A 50 0.43 -15.75 8.75
CA ASP A 50 0.69 -14.57 9.57
C ASP A 50 2.16 -14.13 9.45
N PHE A 51 2.39 -12.90 8.96
CA PHE A 51 3.72 -12.27 8.89
C PHE A 51 3.96 -11.21 9.97
N GLY A 52 3.01 -11.06 10.90
CA GLY A 52 3.11 -10.22 12.07
C GLY A 52 2.74 -8.76 11.84
N VAL A 53 3.45 -7.88 12.55
CA VAL A 53 3.15 -6.45 12.56
C VAL A 53 3.99 -5.73 11.51
N LEU A 54 3.34 -5.05 10.57
CA LEU A 54 3.99 -4.18 9.60
C LEU A 54 4.21 -2.78 10.17
N LEU A 55 5.42 -2.26 9.96
CA LEU A 55 5.86 -0.94 10.37
C LEU A 55 6.47 -0.19 9.18
N PRO A 56 6.42 1.15 9.17
CA PRO A 56 7.11 1.94 8.15
C PRO A 56 8.59 1.61 8.02
N GLY A 57 9.03 1.41 6.78
CA GLY A 57 10.40 1.01 6.43
C GLY A 57 10.57 -0.49 6.25
N ASP A 58 9.55 -1.30 6.54
CA ASP A 58 9.56 -2.71 6.19
C ASP A 58 9.56 -2.88 4.67
N HIS A 59 10.40 -3.80 4.21
CA HIS A 59 10.56 -4.17 2.81
C HIS A 59 10.92 -5.66 2.73
N PHE A 60 10.13 -6.43 1.98
CA PHE A 60 10.31 -7.87 1.86
C PHE A 60 9.61 -8.44 0.63
N PHE A 61 9.88 -9.70 0.35
CA PHE A 61 9.24 -10.47 -0.72
C PHE A 61 8.49 -11.64 -0.11
N ILE A 62 7.39 -12.03 -0.74
CA ILE A 62 6.67 -13.29 -0.48
C ILE A 62 6.73 -14.11 -1.77
N ASP A 63 7.41 -15.26 -1.72
CA ASP A 63 7.42 -16.22 -2.82
C ASP A 63 6.33 -17.27 -2.57
N GLY A 64 5.55 -17.53 -3.62
CA GLY A 64 4.45 -18.49 -3.56
C GLY A 64 4.11 -19.16 -4.89
N TRP A 65 3.07 -19.99 -4.86
CA TRP A 65 2.53 -20.72 -5.99
C TRP A 65 1.02 -20.89 -5.82
N THR A 66 0.23 -20.50 -6.84
CA THR A 66 -1.22 -20.71 -6.84
C THR A 66 -1.72 -21.37 -8.12
N THR A 67 -2.98 -21.87 -8.13
CA THR A 67 -3.61 -22.57 -9.26
C THR A 67 -5.11 -22.27 -9.48
N ASP A 68 -5.47 -21.94 -10.71
CA ASP A 68 -6.87 -21.85 -11.18
C ASP A 68 -7.66 -23.16 -11.16
N SER A 69 -7.05 -24.30 -10.80
CA SER A 69 -7.69 -25.62 -10.77
C SER A 69 -8.60 -25.87 -9.57
N GLY A 70 -8.72 -24.90 -8.66
CA GLY A 70 -9.65 -24.90 -7.53
C GLY A 70 -9.18 -25.70 -6.30
N THR A 71 -7.97 -26.26 -6.33
CA THR A 71 -7.35 -26.87 -5.14
C THR A 71 -6.66 -25.84 -4.26
N ASP A 72 -6.05 -24.84 -4.90
CA ASP A 72 -5.35 -23.71 -4.28
C ASP A 72 -5.59 -22.50 -5.21
N PRO A 73 -6.80 -21.91 -5.18
CA PRO A 73 -7.12 -20.78 -6.06
C PRO A 73 -6.68 -19.43 -5.50
N PHE A 74 -6.26 -19.38 -4.22
CA PHE A 74 -5.84 -18.14 -3.58
C PHE A 74 -4.97 -18.37 -2.34
N ASP A 75 -4.01 -17.49 -2.15
CA ASP A 75 -3.07 -17.49 -1.04
C ASP A 75 -3.30 -16.29 -0.12
N GLY A 76 -3.72 -16.56 1.13
CA GLY A 76 -3.93 -15.53 2.14
C GLY A 76 -2.68 -15.17 2.93
N PHE A 77 -2.43 -13.87 3.09
CA PHE A 77 -1.28 -13.31 3.81
C PHE A 77 -1.72 -12.24 4.82
N GLU A 78 -1.74 -12.63 6.09
CA GLU A 78 -2.22 -11.81 7.20
C GLU A 78 -1.12 -10.91 7.78
N PHE A 79 -1.52 -9.69 8.11
CA PHE A 79 -0.69 -8.75 8.83
C PHE A 79 -1.50 -7.82 9.72
N VAL A 80 -0.82 -7.25 10.72
CA VAL A 80 -1.34 -6.18 11.58
C VAL A 80 -0.62 -4.88 11.25
N ALA A 81 -1.35 -3.82 10.94
CA ALA A 81 -0.75 -2.49 10.80
C ALA A 81 -0.32 -1.97 12.17
N GLY A 82 0.98 -1.77 12.43
CA GLY A 82 1.45 -1.28 13.73
C GLY A 82 1.09 0.18 14.01
N GLU A 83 0.96 0.97 12.94
CA GLU A 83 0.55 2.39 12.95
C GLU A 83 -0.08 2.74 11.59
N PRO A 84 -0.56 3.98 11.35
CA PRO A 84 -1.08 4.36 10.04
C PRO A 84 -0.01 4.25 8.94
N ILE A 85 -0.22 3.34 8.00
CA ILE A 85 0.73 2.97 6.95
C ILE A 85 0.09 3.02 5.56
N HIS A 86 0.95 3.17 4.56
CA HIS A 86 0.63 2.82 3.19
C HIS A 86 1.47 1.59 2.81
N VAL A 87 0.82 0.58 2.26
CA VAL A 87 1.45 -0.63 1.75
C VAL A 87 1.42 -0.56 0.23
N ASP A 88 2.57 -0.34 -0.39
CA ASP A 88 2.77 -0.50 -1.82
C ASP A 88 3.15 -1.96 -2.09
N PHE A 89 2.69 -2.52 -3.20
CA PHE A 89 3.09 -3.85 -3.61
C PHE A 89 3.32 -3.97 -5.11
N GLN A 90 4.16 -4.94 -5.48
CA GLN A 90 4.38 -5.36 -6.86
C GLN A 90 4.34 -6.89 -6.94
N LEU A 91 3.47 -7.43 -7.78
CA LEU A 91 3.37 -8.86 -8.01
C LEU A 91 4.06 -9.23 -9.33
N HIS A 92 5.02 -10.15 -9.22
CA HIS A 92 5.82 -10.66 -10.33
C HIS A 92 5.50 -12.13 -10.58
N HIS A 93 5.42 -12.53 -11.85
CA HIS A 93 5.39 -13.93 -12.28
C HIS A 93 6.16 -14.09 -13.59
N ALA A 94 6.59 -15.32 -13.90
CA ALA A 94 7.39 -15.60 -15.08
C ALA A 94 6.57 -16.09 -16.29
N ASP A 95 5.38 -16.63 -16.05
CA ASP A 95 4.55 -17.23 -17.10
C ASP A 95 3.63 -16.16 -17.73
N PRO A 96 3.73 -15.91 -19.05
CA PRO A 96 2.86 -14.92 -19.72
C PRO A 96 1.43 -15.40 -19.94
N THR A 97 1.12 -16.65 -19.57
CA THR A 97 -0.23 -17.24 -19.68
C THR A 97 -0.96 -17.28 -18.34
N THR A 98 -0.32 -16.82 -17.27
CA THR A 98 -0.94 -16.65 -15.94
C THR A 98 -1.36 -15.20 -15.74
N ASP A 99 -2.45 -15.02 -15.01
CA ASP A 99 -2.96 -13.74 -14.53
C ASP A 99 -3.27 -13.92 -13.04
N PHE A 100 -2.53 -13.18 -12.22
CA PHE A 100 -2.69 -13.19 -10.77
C PHE A 100 -3.15 -11.81 -10.36
N ASP A 101 -4.15 -11.77 -9.50
CA ASP A 101 -4.70 -10.55 -8.93
C ASP A 101 -4.27 -10.43 -7.46
N VAL A 102 -4.12 -9.20 -6.97
CA VAL A 102 -3.93 -8.97 -5.52
C VAL A 102 -5.16 -8.29 -4.96
N CYS A 103 -5.74 -8.88 -3.93
CA CYS A 103 -6.88 -8.33 -3.20
C CYS A 103 -6.53 -8.02 -1.75
N LEU A 104 -7.21 -7.03 -1.17
CA LEU A 104 -7.16 -6.74 0.26
C LEU A 104 -8.46 -7.22 0.89
N PHE A 105 -8.36 -8.12 1.85
CA PHE A 105 -9.45 -8.62 2.66
C PHE A 105 -9.39 -8.02 4.07
N ASP A 106 -10.55 -7.63 4.58
CA ASP A 106 -10.75 -7.14 5.94
C ASP A 106 -11.48 -8.22 6.76
N PRO A 107 -10.80 -8.91 7.68
CA PRO A 107 -11.41 -9.96 8.51
C PRO A 107 -12.50 -9.45 9.45
N LEU A 108 -12.43 -8.19 9.90
CA LEU A 108 -13.43 -7.60 10.78
C LEU A 108 -14.76 -7.41 10.04
N LEU A 109 -14.70 -6.99 8.78
CA LEU A 109 -15.86 -6.84 7.91
C LEU A 109 -16.24 -8.14 7.19
N ASN A 110 -15.34 -9.13 7.21
CA ASN A 110 -15.44 -10.38 6.47
C ASN A 110 -15.74 -10.15 4.98
N GLN A 111 -15.00 -9.23 4.35
CA GLN A 111 -15.18 -8.88 2.94
C GLN A 111 -13.88 -8.44 2.29
N THR A 112 -13.77 -8.67 0.98
CA THR A 112 -12.76 -8.06 0.13
C THR A 112 -13.11 -6.60 -0.11
N ILE A 113 -12.19 -5.70 0.22
CA ILE A 113 -12.40 -4.25 0.20
C ILE A 113 -11.67 -3.54 -0.93
N ALA A 114 -10.66 -4.19 -1.51
CA ALA A 114 -9.96 -3.75 -2.71
C ALA A 114 -9.49 -4.96 -3.51
N CYS A 115 -9.48 -4.86 -4.84
CA CYS A 115 -8.78 -5.79 -5.71
C CYS A 115 -8.09 -5.00 -6.81
N PHE A 116 -6.89 -5.44 -7.12
CA PHE A 116 -6.02 -4.90 -8.15
C PHE A 116 -5.90 -6.01 -9.17
N ALA A 117 -6.50 -5.77 -10.34
CA ALA A 117 -6.65 -6.73 -11.42
C ALA A 117 -6.40 -6.01 -12.75
N THR A 118 -5.12 -5.71 -13.00
CA THR A 118 -4.68 -4.82 -14.07
C THR A 118 -4.17 -5.56 -15.30
N GLY A 119 -3.88 -6.86 -15.20
CA GLY A 119 -3.24 -7.68 -16.24
C GLY A 119 -1.83 -7.19 -16.62
N ASN A 120 -1.24 -6.26 -15.85
CA ASN A 120 0.10 -5.73 -16.05
C ASN A 120 1.13 -6.64 -15.37
N LEU A 121 2.37 -6.62 -15.87
CA LEU A 121 3.49 -7.33 -15.25
C LEU A 121 4.71 -6.39 -15.06
N PRO A 122 5.13 -6.08 -13.81
CA PRO A 122 4.46 -6.48 -12.58
C PRO A 122 3.07 -5.86 -12.44
N GLU A 123 2.17 -6.56 -11.76
CA GLU A 123 0.97 -5.93 -11.25
C GLU A 123 1.35 -5.06 -10.06
N THR A 124 0.84 -3.83 -10.02
CA THR A 124 1.19 -2.86 -8.98
C THR A 124 -0.06 -2.28 -8.35
N GLY A 125 0.00 -2.07 -7.04
CA GLY A 125 -1.11 -1.51 -6.30
C GLY A 125 -0.65 -1.00 -4.94
N GLY A 126 -1.61 -0.48 -4.18
CA GLY A 126 -1.30 -0.06 -2.83
C GLY A 126 -2.53 0.33 -2.02
N VAL A 127 -2.40 0.17 -0.71
CA VAL A 127 -3.49 0.30 0.25
C VAL A 127 -3.12 1.28 1.36
N ASP A 128 -4.06 2.15 1.70
CA ASP A 128 -3.94 3.04 2.84
C ASP A 128 -4.64 2.43 4.06
N VAL A 129 -3.88 2.17 5.11
CA VAL A 129 -4.41 1.79 6.43
C VAL A 129 -4.31 2.99 7.36
N THR A 130 -5.45 3.59 7.71
CA THR A 130 -5.47 4.86 8.46
C THR A 130 -5.36 4.70 9.98
N GLY A 131 -5.50 3.48 10.51
CA GLY A 131 -5.40 3.17 11.94
C GLY A 131 -4.33 2.13 12.25
N GLY A 132 -3.75 2.18 13.45
CA GLY A 132 -2.87 1.13 13.96
C GLY A 132 -3.64 0.05 14.73
N GLY A 133 -3.09 -1.15 14.83
CA GLY A 133 -3.69 -2.33 15.45
C GLY A 133 -4.79 -3.00 14.62
N LEU A 134 -4.97 -2.59 13.37
CA LEU A 134 -5.93 -3.19 12.45
C LEU A 134 -5.31 -4.37 11.71
N GLU A 135 -6.09 -5.43 11.52
CA GLU A 135 -5.71 -6.67 10.87
C GLU A 135 -6.27 -6.70 9.45
N PHE A 136 -5.45 -7.12 8.50
CA PHE A 136 -5.83 -7.26 7.10
C PHE A 136 -5.15 -8.48 6.50
N GLN A 137 -5.67 -8.93 5.37
CA GLN A 137 -5.05 -9.99 4.58
C GLN A 137 -4.81 -9.47 3.16
N LEU A 138 -3.59 -9.58 2.67
CA LEU A 138 -3.32 -9.54 1.24
C LEU A 138 -3.62 -10.94 0.69
N VAL A 139 -4.40 -11.02 -0.36
CA VAL A 139 -4.80 -12.28 -0.98
C VAL A 139 -4.30 -12.26 -2.42
N VAL A 140 -3.42 -13.18 -2.76
CA VAL A 140 -3.05 -13.42 -4.17
C VAL A 140 -4.04 -14.42 -4.73
N GLU A 141 -4.75 -14.08 -5.80
CA GLU A 141 -5.75 -14.92 -6.44
C GLU A 141 -5.31 -15.31 -7.85
N SER A 142 -5.53 -16.56 -8.24
CA SER A 142 -5.37 -16.98 -9.63
C SER A 142 -6.62 -16.69 -10.45
N PHE A 143 -6.60 -15.60 -11.23
CA PHE A 143 -7.66 -15.32 -12.19
C PHE A 143 -7.56 -16.23 -13.41
N LEU A 144 -6.33 -16.48 -13.90
CA LEU A 144 -6.07 -17.37 -15.02
C LEU A 144 -4.73 -18.11 -14.84
N GLY A 145 -4.73 -19.41 -15.12
CA GLY A 145 -3.50 -20.20 -15.17
C GLY A 145 -3.03 -20.71 -13.80
N SER A 146 -1.80 -21.19 -13.73
CA SER A 146 -1.19 -21.66 -12.48
C SER A 146 0.31 -21.43 -12.54
N GLY A 147 0.93 -21.03 -11.45
CA GLY A 147 2.34 -20.65 -11.52
C GLY A 147 2.90 -20.10 -10.21
N ALA A 148 4.22 -19.96 -10.20
CA ALA A 148 4.93 -19.29 -9.14
C ALA A 148 4.79 -17.78 -9.29
N TYR A 149 4.73 -17.09 -8.16
CA TYR A 149 4.80 -15.64 -8.09
C TYR A 149 5.79 -15.17 -7.02
N SER A 150 6.13 -13.89 -7.08
CA SER A 150 6.88 -13.17 -6.04
C SER A 150 6.19 -11.83 -5.81
N LEU A 151 5.70 -11.60 -4.60
CA LEU A 151 5.02 -10.39 -4.16
C LEU A 151 6.00 -9.53 -3.36
N GLU A 152 6.46 -8.42 -3.94
CA GLU A 152 7.28 -7.41 -3.28
C GLU A 152 6.38 -6.46 -2.48
N ILE A 153 6.73 -6.23 -1.21
CA ILE A 153 6.00 -5.36 -0.29
C ILE A 153 6.91 -4.23 0.18
N ASP A 154 6.41 -3.00 0.08
CA ASP A 154 7.03 -1.79 0.61
C ASP A 154 6.06 -1.07 1.55
N VAL A 155 6.48 -0.88 2.81
CA VAL A 155 5.65 -0.20 3.81
C VAL A 155 6.21 1.20 4.07
N VAL A 156 5.40 2.22 3.81
CA VAL A 156 5.78 3.62 4.05
C VAL A 156 4.81 4.31 5.01
N PRO A 157 5.24 5.38 5.70
CA PRO A 157 4.31 6.16 6.51
C PRO A 157 3.20 6.72 5.62
N LEU A 158 1.94 6.63 6.07
CA LEU A 158 0.79 7.07 5.30
C LEU A 158 0.94 8.52 4.78
N GLY A 159 1.46 9.43 5.59
CA GLY A 159 1.68 10.83 5.22
C GLY A 159 2.79 11.10 4.18
N VAL A 160 3.69 10.14 3.95
CA VAL A 160 4.76 10.26 2.93
C VAL A 160 4.25 9.85 1.56
N ALA A 161 3.44 8.79 1.48
CA ALA A 161 2.84 8.31 0.24
C ALA A 161 2.08 9.41 -0.52
N TYR A 162 1.38 10.29 0.20
CA TYR A 162 0.67 11.41 -0.40
C TYR A 162 1.57 12.45 -1.08
N ARG A 163 2.78 12.68 -0.54
CA ARG A 163 3.68 13.71 -1.08
C ARG A 163 4.31 13.30 -2.40
N ASN A 164 4.74 12.04 -2.50
CA ASN A 164 5.37 11.55 -3.71
C ASN A 164 4.37 11.49 -4.87
N ARG A 165 3.10 11.21 -4.59
CA ARG A 165 2.04 11.19 -5.63
C ARG A 165 1.63 12.56 -6.13
N GLU A 166 1.71 13.60 -5.31
CA GLU A 166 1.41 14.98 -5.76
C GLU A 166 2.49 15.48 -6.75
N GLU A 167 3.72 14.98 -6.64
CA GLU A 167 4.80 15.31 -7.58
C GLU A 167 4.67 14.57 -8.93
N ASP A 168 4.14 13.35 -8.93
CA ASP A 168 3.97 12.53 -10.14
C ASP A 168 2.65 12.75 -10.89
N ALA A 169 1.66 13.40 -10.25
CA ALA A 169 0.45 13.80 -10.94
C ALA A 169 0.82 14.72 -12.12
N PRO A 170 0.54 14.33 -13.39
CA PRO A 170 0.89 15.12 -14.54
C PRO A 170 0.26 16.49 -14.33
N SER A 171 1.10 17.51 -14.21
CA SER A 171 0.61 18.85 -13.88
C SER A 171 -0.52 19.15 -14.86
N LEU A 172 -1.76 19.28 -14.37
CA LEU A 172 -2.91 19.80 -15.10
C LEU A 172 -2.69 21.30 -15.33
N ARG A 173 -1.51 21.65 -15.86
CA ARG A 173 -1.17 22.97 -16.36
C ARG A 173 -2.01 23.17 -17.60
N ALA A 174 -3.20 23.71 -17.33
CA ALA A 174 -3.96 24.58 -18.20
C ALA A 174 -3.55 24.45 -19.66
N SER A 175 -4.06 23.41 -20.33
CA SER A 175 -4.21 23.44 -21.78
C SER A 175 -5.13 24.62 -22.06
N GLY A 176 -4.52 25.78 -22.29
CA GLY A 176 -5.21 26.96 -22.77
C GLY A 176 -6.05 26.54 -23.96
N GLU A 177 -7.36 26.74 -23.81
CA GLU A 177 -8.36 26.68 -24.87
C GLU A 177 -7.82 27.44 -26.08
N THR A 178 -7.30 26.71 -27.07
CA THR A 178 -7.23 27.23 -28.43
C THR A 178 -8.42 26.64 -29.15
N GLU A 179 -9.53 27.35 -29.00
CA GLU A 179 -10.73 27.23 -29.81
C GLU A 179 -10.30 27.33 -31.29
N LEU A 180 -10.31 26.20 -32.02
CA LEU A 180 -10.22 26.23 -33.47
C LEU A 180 -11.25 25.29 -34.08
N LEU A 181 -12.35 25.92 -34.50
CA LEU A 181 -13.42 25.40 -35.33
C LEU A 181 -12.87 24.61 -36.53
N GLY A 182 -13.18 23.31 -36.57
CA GLY A 182 -12.89 22.45 -37.71
C GLY A 182 -13.87 21.28 -37.77
N ALA A 183 -15.00 21.47 -38.45
CA ALA A 183 -15.95 20.41 -38.75
C ALA A 183 -15.31 19.38 -39.67
N GLY A 184 -14.93 18.22 -39.12
CA GLY A 184 -14.33 17.10 -39.85
C GLY A 184 -14.82 15.78 -39.30
N ARG A 185 -15.74 15.15 -40.04
CA ARG A 185 -16.34 13.84 -39.79
C ARG A 185 -15.26 12.75 -39.78
N VAL A 186 -15.15 11.98 -38.69
CA VAL A 186 -14.44 10.69 -38.71
C VAL A 186 -15.22 9.68 -37.88
N SER A 187 -15.67 8.63 -38.56
CA SER A 187 -16.26 7.44 -37.96
C SER A 187 -15.10 6.49 -37.68
N ASP A 188 -14.63 6.40 -36.45
CA ASP A 188 -13.75 5.32 -36.00
C ASP A 188 -13.99 5.10 -34.50
N LEU A 189 -14.79 4.08 -34.20
CA LEU A 189 -14.99 3.54 -32.85
C LEU A 189 -13.90 2.48 -32.64
N ALA A 190 -12.70 2.93 -32.30
CA ALA A 190 -11.70 2.06 -31.68
C ALA A 190 -11.83 2.22 -30.16
N GLU A 191 -12.42 1.19 -29.56
CA GLU A 191 -12.16 0.66 -28.21
C GLU A 191 -11.22 1.52 -27.36
N TYR A 192 -11.83 2.44 -26.61
CA TYR A 192 -11.17 3.20 -25.56
C TYR A 192 -10.99 2.25 -24.38
N ALA A 193 -9.86 1.54 -24.31
CA ALA A 193 -9.43 0.92 -23.08
C ALA A 193 -9.29 2.06 -22.04
N MET A 194 -10.25 2.14 -21.12
CA MET A 194 -10.08 2.99 -19.95
C MET A 194 -8.88 2.41 -19.21
N ASP A 195 -7.75 3.11 -19.26
CA ASP A 195 -6.64 2.93 -18.35
C ASP A 195 -7.21 3.04 -16.92
N PRO A 196 -7.36 1.94 -16.17
CA PRO A 196 -7.77 2.01 -14.78
C PRO A 196 -6.54 2.54 -14.04
N GLY A 197 -6.38 3.86 -14.04
CA GLY A 197 -5.38 4.50 -13.21
C GLY A 197 -5.46 3.95 -11.78
N PRO A 198 -4.34 3.96 -11.03
CA PRO A 198 -4.18 3.20 -9.78
C PRO A 198 -5.41 3.35 -8.88
N SER A 199 -6.18 2.26 -8.77
CA SER A 199 -7.42 2.25 -8.00
C SER A 199 -7.07 2.30 -6.53
N LYS A 200 -7.37 3.43 -5.88
CA LYS A 200 -7.04 3.64 -4.47
C LYS A 200 -8.26 3.39 -3.60
N VAL A 201 -8.09 2.54 -2.59
CA VAL A 201 -9.06 2.37 -1.51
C VAL A 201 -8.53 3.06 -0.26
N ILE A 202 -9.30 4.01 0.27
CA ILE A 202 -9.02 4.68 1.55
C ILE A 202 -9.93 4.04 2.59
N LEU A 203 -9.33 3.35 3.56
CA LEU A 203 -10.06 2.74 4.65
C LEU A 203 -10.07 3.70 5.83
N HIS A 204 -11.24 4.25 6.15
CA HIS A 204 -11.41 5.05 7.34
C HIS A 204 -11.65 4.12 8.54
N GLU A 205 -11.00 4.42 9.66
CA GLU A 205 -11.37 3.88 10.97
C GLU A 205 -12.87 4.13 11.15
N SER A 206 -13.69 3.08 11.00
CA SER A 206 -15.11 3.21 11.31
C SER A 206 -15.22 3.57 12.79
N ASP A 207 -16.01 4.60 13.12
CA ASP A 207 -16.24 5.05 14.50
C ASP A 207 -16.83 3.89 15.33
N ALA A 208 -15.98 2.98 15.81
CA ALA A 208 -16.33 1.89 16.71
C ALA A 208 -16.46 2.45 18.14
N ALA A 209 -17.26 3.50 18.30
CA ALA A 209 -17.69 4.02 19.58
C ALA A 209 -19.11 3.50 19.87
N THR A 210 -19.16 2.47 20.73
CA THR A 210 -20.33 2.08 21.56
C THR A 210 -21.62 1.65 20.84
N GLY A 211 -21.73 0.35 20.61
CA GLY A 211 -23.02 -0.32 20.36
C GLY A 211 -23.06 -1.68 21.06
N ALA A 212 -23.28 -1.70 22.37
CA ALA A 212 -23.62 -2.94 23.07
C ALA A 212 -24.98 -3.44 22.57
N VAL A 213 -24.97 -4.47 21.72
CA VAL A 213 -26.19 -5.19 21.33
C VAL A 213 -26.47 -6.20 22.43
N GLN A 214 -27.48 -5.91 23.25
CA GLN A 214 -28.05 -6.85 24.21
C GLN A 214 -28.92 -7.86 23.43
N GLU A 215 -28.37 -9.02 23.09
CA GLU A 215 -29.19 -10.13 22.55
C GLU A 215 -30.14 -10.62 23.65
N THR A 216 -31.43 -10.34 23.48
CA THR A 216 -32.49 -10.91 24.30
C THR A 216 -32.89 -12.25 23.71
N LEU A 217 -32.30 -13.34 24.22
CA LEU A 217 -32.74 -14.71 23.94
C LEU A 217 -34.18 -14.90 24.44
N THR A 218 -35.10 -15.17 23.53
CA THR A 218 -36.45 -15.63 23.88
C THR A 218 -36.43 -17.16 23.91
N PRO A 219 -36.84 -17.83 25.00
CA PRO A 219 -36.89 -19.28 25.02
C PRO A 219 -38.03 -19.78 24.12
N LEU A 220 -37.75 -20.80 23.29
CA LEU A 220 -38.79 -21.60 22.64
C LEU A 220 -39.58 -22.33 23.73
N ALA A 221 -40.90 -22.17 23.72
CA ALA A 221 -41.82 -23.00 24.46
C ALA A 221 -42.08 -24.31 23.69
N ASP A 222 -42.19 -25.41 24.44
CA ASP A 222 -42.49 -26.79 24.01
C ASP A 222 -43.75 -26.93 23.15
#